data_AF-A0A7W1P4T6-F1
#
_entry.id   AF-A0A7W1P4T6-F1
#
_cell.length_a   1.000
_cell.length_b   1.000
_cell.length_c   1.000
_cell.angle_alpha   90.00
_cell.angle_beta   90.00
_cell.angle_gamma   90.00
#
_symmetry.space_group_name_H-M   'P 1'
#
loop_
_entity.id
_entity.type
_entity.pdbx_description
1 polymer ?
#
loop_
_entity_poly.entity_id
_entity_poly.type
_entity_poly.pdbx_seq_one_letter_code
_entity_poly.pdbx_strand_id
1 'polypeptide(L)'
;ELTSPQLSAGSALLIHRLLQAAHQERYFLALIDGRDSFDPEPLGNACLRHLLWVRCTDPLEAVKTADLLLRDGNFPLVILDLVLNAAEELRKVPQTSWYRLQRLVEPAPTAFLVLTRRSMISSAQLKLVLENNWRLENLQQDENVARLKIHVQRMQGGRQDLARTG
;
A
#
# COMPACT_ATOMS: atom_id res chain seq x y z
N GLU A 1 -5.48 3.89 1.62
CA GLU A 1 -5.65 2.53 2.16
C GLU A 1 -6.30 1.67 1.09
N LEU A 2 -5.72 0.51 0.80
CA LEU A 2 -6.32 -0.51 -0.06
C LEU A 2 -6.63 -1.75 0.77
N THR A 3 -7.88 -2.18 0.74
CA THR A 3 -8.37 -3.36 1.46
C THR A 3 -8.39 -4.56 0.53
N SER A 4 -7.76 -5.66 0.95
CA SER A 4 -7.75 -6.97 0.30
C SER A 4 -8.50 -7.98 1.19
N PRO A 5 -9.84 -8.07 1.09
CA PRO A 5 -10.65 -8.87 2.01
C PRO A 5 -10.36 -10.37 1.96
N GLN A 6 -9.94 -10.88 0.81
CA GLN A 6 -9.38 -12.23 0.66
C GLN A 6 -7.86 -12.17 0.51
N LEU A 7 -7.17 -13.19 1.03
CA LEU A 7 -5.70 -13.33 0.86
C LEU A 7 -5.31 -13.46 -0.62
N SER A 8 -6.17 -14.09 -1.42
CA SER A 8 -5.99 -14.26 -2.86
C SER A 8 -6.68 -13.17 -3.69
N ALA A 9 -6.90 -11.97 -3.15
CA ALA A 9 -7.48 -10.88 -3.96
C ALA A 9 -6.46 -10.19 -4.90
N GLY A 10 -5.17 -10.51 -4.75
CA GLY A 10 -4.12 -10.10 -5.67
C GLY A 10 -3.30 -8.89 -5.22
N SER A 11 -3.19 -8.64 -3.90
CA SER A 11 -2.33 -7.57 -3.37
C SER A 11 -0.87 -7.75 -3.77
N ALA A 12 -0.35 -8.99 -3.74
CA ALA A 12 0.97 -9.31 -4.26
C ALA A 12 1.10 -8.92 -5.74
N LEU A 13 0.16 -9.33 -6.59
CA LEU A 13 0.16 -8.98 -8.02
C LEU A 13 0.16 -7.45 -8.23
N LEU A 14 -0.60 -6.70 -7.43
CA LEU A 14 -0.57 -5.24 -7.46
C LEU A 14 0.83 -4.68 -7.13
N ILE A 15 1.51 -5.19 -6.11
CA ILE A 15 2.88 -4.80 -5.76
C ILE A 15 3.84 -5.08 -6.93
N HIS A 16 3.78 -6.28 -7.52
CA HIS A 16 4.60 -6.63 -8.69
C HIS A 16 4.40 -5.64 -9.86
N ARG A 17 3.15 -5.22 -10.11
CA ARG A 17 2.84 -4.24 -11.16
C ARG A 17 3.34 -2.85 -10.85
N LEU A 18 3.20 -2.40 -9.61
CA LEU A 18 3.75 -1.12 -9.17
C LEU A 18 5.28 -1.10 -9.30
N LEU A 19 5.95 -2.23 -9.04
CA LEU A 19 7.40 -2.36 -9.26
C LEU A 19 7.80 -2.35 -10.72
N GLN A 20 7.03 -3.02 -11.59
CA GLN A 20 7.26 -2.94 -13.04
C GLN A 20 7.07 -1.51 -13.56
N ALA A 21 6.06 -0.79 -13.06
CA ALA A 21 5.85 0.62 -13.40
C ALA A 21 7.00 1.50 -12.88
N ALA A 22 7.45 1.29 -11.64
CA ALA A 22 8.61 1.98 -11.07
C ALA A 22 9.87 1.81 -11.92
N HIS A 23 10.10 0.59 -12.43
CA HIS A 23 11.19 0.33 -13.35
C HIS A 23 11.04 1.06 -14.70
N GLN A 24 9.85 1.05 -15.29
CA GLN A 24 9.58 1.69 -16.58
C GLN A 24 9.70 3.22 -16.50
N GLU A 25 9.18 3.80 -15.42
CA GLU A 25 9.16 5.24 -15.17
C GLU A 25 10.41 5.76 -14.43
N ARG A 26 11.32 4.86 -14.04
CA ARG A 26 12.62 5.15 -13.41
C ARG A 26 12.52 5.89 -12.08
N TYR A 27 11.58 5.49 -11.22
CA TYR A 27 11.51 5.96 -9.84
C TYR A 27 11.78 4.81 -8.86
N PHE A 28 12.17 5.16 -7.63
CA PHE A 28 12.37 4.18 -6.56
C PHE A 28 11.09 3.96 -5.76
N LEU A 29 10.80 2.69 -5.47
CA LEU A 29 9.68 2.24 -4.64
C LEU A 29 10.23 1.68 -3.33
N ALA A 30 9.64 2.11 -2.20
CA ALA A 30 9.90 1.46 -0.92
C ALA A 30 8.75 0.50 -0.57
N LEU A 31 9.07 -0.76 -0.31
CA LEU A 31 8.13 -1.76 0.19
C LEU A 31 8.50 -2.12 1.63
N ILE A 32 7.62 -1.79 2.56
CA ILE A 32 7.68 -2.22 3.94
C ILE A 32 6.77 -3.44 4.06
N ASP A 33 7.38 -4.60 4.19
CA ASP A 33 6.70 -5.88 4.25
C ASP A 33 6.52 -6.29 5.72
N GLY A 34 5.30 -6.18 6.23
CA GLY A 34 4.98 -6.42 7.64
C GLY A 34 5.07 -7.87 8.11
N ARG A 35 5.27 -8.82 7.19
CA ARG A 35 5.34 -10.26 7.49
C ARG A 35 6.39 -11.04 6.73
N ASP A 36 7.30 -10.36 6.03
CA ASP A 36 8.34 -11.01 5.23
C ASP A 36 7.76 -12.06 4.25
N SER A 37 6.77 -11.62 3.49
CA SER A 37 5.95 -12.45 2.60
C SER A 37 6.05 -12.09 1.13
N PHE A 38 6.72 -10.98 0.82
CA PHE A 38 6.99 -10.58 -0.55
C PHE A 38 7.93 -11.58 -1.23
N ASP A 39 7.51 -12.07 -2.39
CA ASP A 39 8.30 -12.98 -3.22
C ASP A 39 8.91 -12.22 -4.40
N PRO A 40 10.24 -12.00 -4.42
CA PRO A 40 10.91 -11.34 -5.53
C PRO A 40 11.17 -12.25 -6.74
N GLU A 41 11.03 -13.58 -6.62
CA GLU A 41 11.39 -14.54 -7.68
C GLU A 41 10.74 -14.23 -9.04
N PRO A 42 9.44 -13.87 -9.13
CA PRO A 42 8.80 -13.52 -10.39
C PRO A 42 9.31 -12.23 -11.05
N LEU A 43 10.14 -11.44 -10.37
CA LEU A 43 10.66 -10.17 -10.88
C LEU A 43 12.08 -10.32 -11.44
N GLY A 44 12.30 -9.72 -12.60
CA GLY A 44 13.66 -9.60 -13.13
C GLY A 44 14.51 -8.62 -12.32
N ASN A 45 15.83 -8.84 -12.31
CA ASN A 45 16.82 -7.99 -11.64
C ASN A 45 16.68 -6.49 -11.96
N ALA A 46 16.23 -6.15 -13.17
CA ALA A 46 16.02 -4.76 -13.58
C ALA A 46 14.92 -4.05 -12.76
N CYS A 47 13.86 -4.77 -12.40
CA CYS A 47 12.80 -4.26 -11.52
C CYS A 47 13.30 -4.11 -10.08
N LEU A 48 14.01 -5.12 -9.57
CA LEU A 48 14.52 -5.13 -8.19
C LEU A 48 15.53 -4.01 -7.90
N ARG A 49 16.23 -3.48 -8.91
CA ARG A 49 17.12 -2.31 -8.75
C ARG A 49 16.39 -1.02 -8.30
N HIS A 50 15.09 -0.94 -8.51
CA HIS A 50 14.26 0.21 -8.14
C HIS A 50 13.54 -0.01 -6.80
N LEU A 51 13.82 -1.10 -6.08
CA LEU A 51 13.14 -1.50 -4.86
C LEU A 51 14.03 -1.30 -3.62
N LEU A 52 13.55 -0.54 -2.64
CA LEU A 52 13.97 -0.71 -1.25
C LEU A 52 12.99 -1.63 -0.54
N TRP A 53 13.41 -2.86 -0.22
CA TRP A 53 12.59 -3.82 0.52
C TRP A 53 13.01 -3.86 1.99
N VAL A 54 12.11 -3.44 2.87
CA VAL A 54 12.29 -3.55 4.32
C VAL A 54 11.42 -4.67 4.85
N ARG A 55 12.07 -5.68 5.43
CA ARG A 55 11.45 -6.89 5.97
C ARG A 55 11.17 -6.67 7.45
N CYS A 56 9.90 -6.62 7.81
CA CYS A 56 9.44 -6.51 9.18
C CYS A 56 8.71 -7.79 9.59
N THR A 57 8.64 -8.03 10.89
CA THR A 57 7.89 -9.19 11.43
C THR A 57 6.74 -8.78 12.34
N ASP A 58 6.72 -7.52 12.75
CA ASP A 58 5.75 -6.91 13.66
C ASP A 58 5.13 -5.63 13.05
N PRO A 59 3.82 -5.39 13.20
CA PRO A 59 3.18 -4.22 12.60
C PRO A 59 3.57 -2.88 13.25
N LEU A 60 3.96 -2.85 14.54
CA LEU A 60 4.46 -1.62 15.17
C LEU A 60 5.84 -1.26 14.61
N GLU A 61 6.70 -2.26 14.38
CA GLU A 61 7.96 -2.10 13.66
C GLU A 61 7.70 -1.55 12.25
N ALA A 62 6.82 -2.18 11.48
CA ALA A 62 6.52 -1.75 10.11
C ALA A 62 5.98 -0.31 10.04
N VAL A 63 5.11 0.09 10.98
CA VAL A 63 4.59 1.46 11.08
C VAL A 63 5.68 2.47 11.48
N LYS A 64 6.63 2.08 12.34
CA LYS A 64 7.80 2.92 12.66
C LYS A 64 8.71 3.09 11.45
N THR A 65 8.96 2.02 10.70
CA THR A 65 9.71 2.06 9.45
C THR A 65 9.05 3.00 8.45
N ALA A 66 7.73 2.96 8.33
CA ALA A 66 6.98 3.89 7.48
C ALA A 66 7.19 5.34 7.93
N ASP A 67 7.15 5.62 9.23
CA ASP A 67 7.42 6.95 9.77
C ASP A 67 8.82 7.46 9.37
N LEU A 68 9.84 6.61 9.45
CA LEU A 68 11.21 6.96 9.08
C LEU A 68 11.34 7.25 7.58
N LEU A 69 10.84 6.37 6.72
CA LEU A 69 10.93 6.55 5.27
C LEU A 69 10.12 7.75 4.77
N LEU A 70 8.95 8.02 5.35
CA LEU A 70 8.13 9.17 4.97
C LEU A 70 8.75 10.50 5.43
N ARG A 71 9.51 10.52 6.53
CA ARG A 71 10.27 11.71 6.95
C ARG A 71 11.46 11.99 6.04
N ASP A 72 12.12 10.94 5.58
CA ASP A 72 13.26 11.03 4.70
C ASP A 72 12.86 11.58 3.31
N GLY A 73 11.67 11.20 2.82
CA GLY A 73 11.06 11.84 1.64
C GLY A 73 11.70 11.47 0.30
N ASN A 74 12.60 10.48 0.26
CA ASN A 74 13.34 10.09 -0.94
C ASN A 74 12.57 9.14 -1.87
N PHE A 75 11.40 8.65 -1.46
CA PHE A 75 10.61 7.67 -2.22
C PHE A 75 9.30 8.31 -2.72
N PRO A 76 9.11 8.43 -4.05
CA PRO A 76 7.84 8.85 -4.62
C PRO A 76 6.68 7.91 -4.31
N LEU A 77 6.96 6.63 -4.05
CA LEU A 77 5.97 5.64 -3.63
C LEU A 77 6.50 4.80 -2.47
N VAL A 78 5.76 4.83 -1.35
CA VAL A 78 5.98 3.96 -0.19
C VAL A 78 4.76 3.06 -0.02
N ILE A 79 4.99 1.76 0.01
CA ILE A 79 3.98 0.73 0.27
C ILE A 79 4.23 0.15 1.64
N LEU A 80 3.19 0.12 2.48
CA LEU A 80 3.16 -0.60 3.75
C LEU A 80 2.21 -1.79 3.59
N ASP A 81 2.76 -2.99 3.45
CA ASP A 81 1.98 -4.22 3.35
C ASP A 81 1.73 -4.82 4.73
N LEU A 82 0.45 -4.83 5.13
CA LEU A 82 -0.04 -5.39 6.37
C LEU A 82 -1.13 -6.44 6.14
N VAL A 83 -1.27 -6.94 4.91
CA VAL A 83 -2.34 -7.90 4.57
C VAL A 83 -2.22 -9.16 5.42
N LEU A 84 -1.00 -9.67 5.66
CA LEU A 84 -0.79 -10.90 6.42
C LEU A 84 -0.71 -10.72 7.95
N ASN A 85 -0.62 -9.48 8.45
CA ASN A 85 -0.61 -9.22 9.89
C ASN A 85 -1.98 -9.55 10.50
N ALA A 86 -2.00 -10.09 11.73
CA ALA A 86 -3.24 -10.47 12.39
C ALA A 86 -4.00 -9.23 12.88
N ALA A 87 -5.33 -9.28 12.90
CA ALA A 87 -6.15 -8.15 13.33
C ALA A 87 -5.84 -7.74 14.79
N GLU A 88 -5.51 -8.72 15.63
CA GLU A 88 -5.13 -8.56 17.04
C GLU A 88 -3.82 -7.77 17.19
N GLU A 89 -2.85 -7.99 16.30
CA GLU A 89 -1.59 -7.26 16.28
C GLU A 89 -1.81 -5.83 15.77
N LEU A 90 -2.59 -5.68 14.70
CA LEU A 90 -2.88 -4.39 14.08
C LEU A 90 -3.66 -3.44 15.00
N ARG A 91 -4.55 -3.97 15.86
CA ARG A 91 -5.27 -3.18 16.88
C ARG A 91 -4.33 -2.52 17.90
N LYS A 92 -3.12 -3.05 18.08
CA LYS A 92 -2.12 -2.48 18.99
C LYS A 92 -1.49 -1.20 18.42
N VAL A 93 -1.59 -0.97 17.11
CA VAL A 93 -1.09 0.26 16.49
C VAL A 93 -1.99 1.43 16.90
N PRO A 94 -1.47 2.45 17.61
CA PRO A 94 -2.28 3.58 18.02
C PRO A 94 -2.81 4.36 16.82
N GLN A 95 -4.07 4.79 16.87
CA GLN A 95 -4.69 5.59 15.80
C GLN A 95 -3.89 6.87 15.51
N THR A 96 -3.27 7.48 16.52
CA THR A 96 -2.38 8.64 16.37
C THR A 96 -1.20 8.39 15.42
N SER A 97 -0.73 7.14 15.31
CA SER A 97 0.32 6.77 14.35
C SER A 97 -0.16 6.96 12.91
N TRP A 98 -1.40 6.53 12.60
CA TRP A 98 -1.97 6.68 11.25
C TRP A 98 -2.19 8.14 10.85
N TYR A 99 -2.70 8.96 11.77
CA TYR A 99 -2.82 10.41 11.55
C TYR A 99 -1.45 11.07 11.37
N ARG A 100 -0.44 10.62 12.12
CA ARG A 100 0.93 11.13 11.95
C ARG A 100 1.50 10.80 10.58
N LEU A 101 1.35 9.56 10.11
CA LEU A 101 1.78 9.17 8.75
C LEU A 101 1.03 9.96 7.68
N GLN A 102 -0.28 10.19 7.82
CA GLN A 102 -1.04 11.05 6.91
C GLN A 102 -0.42 12.46 6.82
N ARG A 103 -0.10 13.06 7.97
CA ARG A 103 0.48 14.41 8.03
C ARG A 103 1.89 14.49 7.43
N LEU A 104 2.66 13.41 7.45
CA LEU A 104 3.96 13.35 6.78
C LEU A 104 3.80 13.33 5.26
N VAL A 105 2.75 12.67 4.76
CA VAL A 105 2.50 12.47 3.33
C VAL A 105 1.82 13.68 2.68
N GLU A 106 0.91 14.36 3.38
CA GLU A 106 0.13 15.50 2.85
C GLU A 106 0.95 16.61 2.15
N PRO A 107 2.08 17.07 2.72
CA PRO A 107 2.91 18.09 2.06
C PRO A 107 3.97 17.52 1.11
N ALA A 108 4.14 16.20 1.06
CA ALA A 108 5.24 15.55 0.36
C ALA A 108 4.81 15.09 -1.05
N PRO A 109 5.72 15.08 -2.04
CA PRO A 109 5.47 14.48 -3.35
C PRO A 109 5.56 12.93 -3.29
N THR A 110 5.02 12.33 -2.24
CA THR A 110 5.07 10.88 -1.98
C THR A 110 3.66 10.33 -1.96
N ALA A 111 3.40 9.28 -2.73
CA ALA A 111 2.22 8.44 -2.55
C ALA A 111 2.49 7.41 -1.44
N PHE A 112 1.60 7.33 -0.46
CA PHE A 112 1.67 6.32 0.60
C PHE A 112 0.49 5.36 0.54
N LEU A 113 0.79 4.11 0.21
CA LEU A 113 -0.20 3.04 0.04
C LEU A 113 -0.09 2.05 1.20
N VAL A 114 -1.13 1.96 2.02
CA VAL A 114 -1.24 0.92 3.05
C VAL A 114 -2.18 -0.17 2.58
N LEU A 115 -1.71 -1.43 2.61
CA LEU A 115 -2.48 -2.62 2.25
C LEU A 115 -2.94 -3.33 3.52
N THR A 116 -4.24 -3.58 3.65
CA THR A 116 -4.81 -4.23 4.85
C THR A 116 -5.86 -5.28 4.46
N ARG A 117 -6.13 -6.26 5.35
CA ARG A 117 -7.22 -7.23 5.14
C ARG A 117 -8.62 -6.64 5.32
N ARG A 118 -8.74 -5.62 6.17
CA ARG A 118 -9.98 -4.93 6.49
C ARG A 118 -9.66 -3.45 6.66
N SER A 119 -10.56 -2.57 6.21
CA SER A 119 -10.37 -1.14 6.43
C SER A 119 -10.31 -0.84 7.91
N MET A 120 -9.24 -0.17 8.33
CA MET A 120 -8.97 0.16 9.74
C MET A 120 -8.35 1.56 9.92
N ILE A 121 -7.92 2.20 8.84
CA ILE A 121 -7.29 3.52 8.87
C ILE A 121 -8.37 4.59 8.63
N SER A 122 -8.75 5.32 9.67
CA SER A 122 -9.73 6.41 9.57
C SER A 122 -9.18 7.63 8.83
N SER A 123 -7.87 7.86 8.94
CA SER A 123 -7.13 8.99 8.40
C SER A 123 -6.75 8.82 6.91
N ALA A 124 -7.22 7.75 6.25
CA ALA A 124 -6.89 7.50 4.85
C ALA A 124 -7.64 8.46 3.92
N GLN A 125 -6.91 9.21 3.09
CA GLN A 125 -7.51 10.13 2.11
C GLN A 125 -8.32 9.41 1.03
N LEU A 126 -7.90 8.20 0.67
CA LEU A 126 -8.54 7.34 -0.32
C LEU A 126 -8.68 5.93 0.23
N LYS A 127 -9.87 5.35 0.09
CA LYS A 127 -10.15 3.94 0.40
C LYS A 127 -10.46 3.19 -0.88
N LEU A 128 -9.67 2.15 -1.12
CA LEU A 128 -9.76 1.26 -2.27
C LEU A 128 -10.09 -0.14 -1.77
N VAL A 129 -10.84 -0.91 -2.57
CA VAL A 129 -11.07 -2.33 -2.30
C VAL A 129 -10.67 -3.15 -3.52
N LEU A 130 -9.93 -4.21 -3.26
CA LEU A 130 -9.51 -5.20 -4.24
C LEU A 130 -10.49 -6.37 -4.19
N GLU A 131 -11.36 -6.51 -5.19
CA GLU A 131 -12.48 -7.46 -5.16
C GLU A 131 -12.24 -8.71 -6.00
N ASN A 132 -11.00 -9.00 -6.38
CA ASN A 132 -10.73 -10.18 -7.18
C ASN A 132 -10.81 -11.45 -6.33
N ASN A 133 -11.21 -12.54 -6.96
CA ASN A 133 -11.10 -13.87 -6.39
C ASN A 133 -10.19 -14.70 -7.29
N TRP A 134 -8.89 -14.65 -7.04
CA TRP A 134 -7.94 -15.48 -7.78
C TRP A 134 -7.96 -16.90 -7.22
N ARG A 135 -8.41 -17.86 -8.03
CA ARG A 135 -8.25 -19.29 -7.77
C ARG A 135 -6.93 -19.77 -8.37
N LEU A 136 -6.38 -20.87 -7.85
CA LEU A 136 -5.13 -21.47 -8.34
C LEU A 136 -5.15 -21.69 -9.86
N GLU A 137 -6.30 -22.08 -10.42
CA GLU A 137 -6.54 -22.27 -11.86
C GLU A 137 -6.27 -21.02 -12.70
N ASN A 138 -6.39 -19.82 -12.12
CA ASN A 138 -6.19 -18.57 -12.82
C ASN A 138 -4.71 -18.13 -12.81
N LEU A 139 -3.87 -18.64 -11.91
CA LEU A 139 -2.49 -18.14 -11.70
C LEU A 139 -1.52 -18.43 -12.86
N GLN A 140 -1.90 -19.29 -13.81
CA GLN A 140 -1.04 -19.73 -14.92
C GLN A 140 -1.09 -18.82 -16.16
N GLN A 141 -1.90 -17.76 -16.17
CA GLN A 141 -2.03 -16.86 -17.33
C GLN A 141 -1.35 -15.50 -17.06
N ASP A 142 -0.42 -15.12 -17.92
CA ASP A 142 0.27 -13.80 -17.93
C ASP A 142 -0.70 -12.59 -18.01
N GLU A 143 -1.98 -12.82 -18.32
CA GLU A 143 -3.03 -11.79 -18.46
C GLU A 143 -3.79 -11.44 -17.16
N ASN A 144 -3.44 -12.03 -16.02
CA ASN A 144 -4.14 -11.76 -14.74
C ASN A 144 -4.09 -10.28 -14.32
N VAL A 145 -3.11 -9.54 -14.82
CA VAL A 145 -2.89 -8.12 -14.56
C VAL A 145 -4.08 -7.25 -14.99
N ALA A 146 -4.69 -7.53 -16.15
CA ALA A 146 -5.76 -6.71 -16.71
C ALA A 146 -7.10 -6.84 -15.97
N ARG A 147 -7.20 -7.80 -15.05
CA ARG A 147 -8.44 -8.09 -14.32
C ARG A 147 -8.42 -7.62 -12.88
N LEU A 148 -7.40 -6.87 -12.43
CA LEU A 148 -7.40 -6.29 -11.09
C LEU A 148 -8.56 -5.28 -10.97
N LYS A 149 -9.68 -5.72 -10.40
CA LYS A 149 -10.84 -4.86 -10.10
C LYS A 149 -10.57 -4.12 -8.80
N ILE A 150 -10.18 -2.85 -8.94
CA ILE A 150 -10.02 -1.92 -7.83
C ILE A 150 -11.22 -0.97 -7.84
N HIS A 151 -12.02 -1.02 -6.78
CA HIS A 151 -13.13 -0.10 -6.60
C HIS A 151 -12.79 0.98 -5.58
N VAL A 152 -13.08 2.23 -5.93
CA VAL A 152 -12.92 3.37 -5.02
C VAL A 152 -14.15 3.44 -4.12
N GLN A 153 -13.96 3.14 -2.84
CA GLN A 153 -14.94 3.45 -1.79
C GLN A 153 -14.65 4.89 -1.33
N ARG A 154 -15.23 5.90 -1.99
CA ARG A 154 -15.04 7.31 -1.61
C ARG A 154 -15.27 7.52 -0.10
N MET A 155 -14.48 8.41 0.53
CA MET A 155 -14.83 8.97 1.85
C MET A 155 -15.52 10.33 1.68
N GLN A 156 -16.67 10.51 2.32
CA GLN A 156 -17.22 11.83 2.61
C GLN A 156 -16.39 12.49 3.72
N GLY A 157 -16.04 13.76 3.52
CA GLY A 157 -15.27 14.57 4.47
C GLY A 157 -14.92 15.98 3.97
N GLY A 158 -15.95 16.77 3.65
CA GLY A 158 -16.00 18.25 3.66
C GLY A 158 -14.78 19.09 3.29
N ARG A 159 -14.74 19.57 2.04
CA ARG A 159 -14.60 21.01 1.78
C ARG A 159 -15.87 21.46 1.07
N GLN A 160 -16.80 22.05 1.81
CA GLN A 160 -17.70 23.01 1.19
C GLN A 160 -16.81 24.14 0.71
N ASP A 161 -16.86 24.42 -0.59
CA ASP A 161 -16.45 25.70 -1.13
C ASP A 161 -17.20 26.79 -0.36
N LEU A 162 -16.51 27.45 0.58
CA LEU A 162 -16.81 28.83 0.92
C LEU A 162 -16.39 29.67 -0.29
N ALA A 163 -17.22 29.57 -1.33
CA ALA A 163 -17.27 30.52 -2.42
C ALA A 163 -17.63 31.87 -1.81
N ARG A 164 -16.64 32.77 -1.83
CA ARG A 164 -16.77 34.19 -2.20
C ARG A 164 -18.16 34.80 -2.00
N THR A 165 -18.31 35.55 -0.92
CA THR A 165 -19.13 36.76 -0.91
C THR A 165 -18.20 37.95 -0.63
N GLY A 166 -17.69 38.51 -1.72
CA GLY A 166 -17.40 39.93 -1.85
C GLY A 166 -18.46 40.54 -2.74
#